data_AF-A0A962R5K4-F1
#
_entry.id   AF-A0A962R5K4-F1
#
_cell.length_a   1.000
_cell.length_b   1.000
_cell.length_c   1.000
_cell.angle_alpha   90.00
_cell.angle_beta   90.00
_cell.angle_gamma   90.00
#
_symmetry.space_group_name_H-M   'P 1'
#
loop_
_entity.id
_entity.type
_entity.pdbx_description
1 polymer ?
#
loop_
_entity_poly.entity_id
_entity_poly.type
_entity_poly.pdbx_seq_one_letter_code
_entity_poly.pdbx_strand_id
1 'polypeptide(L)'
;MELTITATLVDESNAPLASTRVYAYAYTSDAKLTLIATGLTDANGTASLTTSHAMVQDVQPRMLLRCYDKRAPAYRYLTDQVQSYSATTADFGTLTVRSTATVKVATTSFYAINASMMSLSASALDSEKTALRGEVETLNTSLSRLTADKSDLQTQVTNLSKDNSTLQGQIATLTTTKRSLEGNVRTLTSEKATLQASVDSLGTTASRLQTQLGTAVSERDGLRTQVGTLEQDITDKAGQIRSLTASLARARSDKTTLTEQLSAALTDKTDSLARLQTQHEAVVAQKQQEIERLSTQVEEFEKAAGAETNLRDLVLNTASQLETARAGVKQLGKNYRLGNISMKLKVAPGPTGSGFSFLKKDEVNEANAGALSEISIDFPSEDDKQAAERQRLPAPRLIGYTETMARRKVQPFGLNLDVAYQVVPDGDAGEGMVGRVLRQIPDAGNGELESGSTITVFIGKAVSAAEA
;
A
#
# COMPACT_ATOMS: atom_id res chain seq x y z
N MET A 1 152.41 -59.84 101.25
CA MET A 1 152.73 -61.00 102.11
C MET A 1 152.65 -62.22 101.19
N GLU A 2 153.75 -62.95 101.01
CA GLU A 2 153.78 -64.12 100.11
C GLU A 2 153.12 -65.33 100.81
N LEU A 3 152.23 -66.03 100.11
CA LEU A 3 151.61 -67.26 100.59
C LEU A 3 152.43 -68.46 100.10
N THR A 4 152.89 -69.29 101.03
CA THR A 4 153.55 -70.57 100.72
C THR A 4 152.50 -71.69 100.74
N ILE A 5 152.39 -72.42 99.63
CA ILE A 5 151.44 -73.51 99.46
C ILE A 5 152.20 -74.82 99.54
N THR A 6 151.81 -75.68 100.48
CA THR A 6 152.46 -76.98 100.71
C THR A 6 151.51 -78.13 100.45
N ALA A 7 152.02 -79.18 99.83
CA ALA A 7 151.33 -80.46 99.68
C ALA A 7 152.35 -81.59 99.51
N THR A 8 152.08 -82.75 100.09
CA THR A 8 152.88 -83.97 99.87
C THR A 8 152.12 -84.92 98.98
N LEU A 9 152.67 -85.21 97.80
CA LEU A 9 152.05 -86.11 96.83
C LEU A 9 152.63 -87.52 96.95
N VAL A 10 151.72 -88.48 97.09
CA VAL A 10 152.02 -89.90 97.16
C VAL A 10 151.18 -90.66 96.15
N ASP A 11 151.62 -91.86 95.78
CA ASP A 11 150.83 -92.75 94.95
C ASP A 11 149.85 -93.63 95.74
N GLU A 12 149.12 -94.49 95.02
CA GLU A 12 148.13 -95.42 95.60
C GLU A 12 148.75 -96.41 96.62
N SER A 13 150.08 -96.62 96.58
CA SER A 13 150.85 -97.43 97.53
C SER A 13 151.50 -96.58 98.64
N ASN A 14 151.17 -95.29 98.72
CA ASN A 14 151.73 -94.29 99.64
C ASN A 14 153.21 -93.99 99.43
N ALA A 15 153.79 -94.30 98.25
CA ALA A 15 155.16 -93.94 97.91
C ALA A 15 155.25 -92.48 97.41
N PRO A 16 156.28 -91.70 97.83
CA PRO A 16 156.38 -90.28 97.48
C PRO A 16 156.64 -90.05 96.00
N LEU A 17 155.93 -89.09 95.42
CA LEU A 17 156.02 -88.78 93.99
C LEU A 17 157.00 -87.65 93.73
N ALA A 18 158.28 -87.99 93.57
CA ALA A 18 159.34 -87.02 93.32
C ALA A 18 159.30 -86.39 91.91
N SER A 19 159.76 -85.14 91.78
CA SER A 19 159.86 -84.40 90.51
C SER A 19 158.54 -84.30 89.73
N THR A 20 157.40 -84.31 90.44
CA THR A 20 156.05 -84.15 89.89
C THR A 20 155.67 -82.68 89.93
N ARG A 21 155.18 -82.15 88.79
CA ARG A 21 154.82 -80.73 88.70
C ARG A 21 153.44 -80.50 89.28
N VAL A 22 153.36 -79.58 90.22
CA VAL A 22 152.15 -79.18 90.93
C VAL A 22 151.78 -77.76 90.52
N TYR A 23 150.50 -77.54 90.36
CA TYR A 23 149.88 -76.30 89.93
C TYR A 23 148.82 -75.93 90.95
N ALA A 24 149.00 -74.77 91.58
CA ALA A 24 148.01 -74.21 92.49
C ALA A 24 147.23 -73.11 91.77
N TYR A 25 145.92 -73.25 91.77
CA TYR A 25 144.98 -72.28 91.24
C TYR A 25 144.16 -71.69 92.37
N ALA A 26 143.74 -70.45 92.20
CA ALA A 26 142.79 -69.82 93.09
C ALA A 26 141.76 -69.04 92.30
N TYR A 27 140.59 -68.86 92.90
CA TYR A 27 139.56 -68.01 92.32
C TYR A 27 139.85 -66.55 92.64
N THR A 28 139.93 -65.72 91.59
CA THR A 28 139.93 -64.27 91.72
C THR A 28 138.52 -63.76 92.02
N SER A 29 138.38 -62.51 92.45
CA SER A 29 137.10 -61.89 92.83
C SER A 29 136.05 -61.85 91.70
N ASP A 30 136.48 -61.98 90.43
CA ASP A 30 135.61 -62.16 89.27
C ASP A 30 135.22 -63.63 89.01
N ALA A 31 135.42 -64.51 90.00
CA ALA A 31 135.12 -65.95 90.00
C ALA A 31 135.85 -66.76 88.90
N LYS A 32 136.94 -66.24 88.34
CA LYS A 32 137.79 -66.99 87.41
C LYS A 32 138.87 -67.76 88.15
N LEU A 33 139.07 -69.01 87.72
CA LEU A 33 140.13 -69.86 88.26
C LEU A 33 141.47 -69.52 87.60
N THR A 34 142.37 -68.91 88.37
CA THR A 34 143.65 -68.39 87.87
C THR A 34 144.82 -69.16 88.51
N LEU A 35 145.86 -69.47 87.72
CA LEU A 35 147.07 -70.13 88.21
C LEU A 35 147.90 -69.15 89.05
N ILE A 36 148.14 -69.48 90.31
CA ILE A 36 148.82 -68.57 91.26
C ILE A 36 150.21 -69.04 91.66
N ALA A 37 150.51 -70.33 91.54
CA ALA A 37 151.85 -70.86 91.78
C ALA A 37 152.08 -72.20 91.06
N THR A 38 153.32 -72.49 90.71
CA THR A 38 153.75 -73.81 90.23
C THR A 38 155.04 -74.24 90.91
N GLY A 39 155.20 -75.54 91.15
CA GLY A 39 156.41 -76.09 91.76
C GLY A 39 156.61 -77.54 91.36
N LEU A 40 157.80 -78.07 91.65
CA LEU A 40 158.09 -79.50 91.55
C LEU A 40 158.16 -80.07 92.95
N THR A 41 157.65 -81.28 93.14
CA THR A 41 157.88 -82.03 94.36
C THR A 41 159.35 -82.43 94.48
N ASP A 42 159.87 -82.39 95.71
CA ASP A 42 161.20 -82.88 96.05
C ASP A 42 161.29 -84.41 96.07
N ALA A 43 162.44 -84.97 96.48
CA ALA A 43 162.65 -86.42 96.58
C ALA A 43 161.67 -87.13 97.55
N ASN A 44 161.08 -86.38 98.49
CA ASN A 44 160.11 -86.88 99.46
C ASN A 44 158.66 -86.64 99.00
N GLY A 45 158.45 -86.21 97.75
CA GLY A 45 157.12 -85.96 97.19
C GLY A 45 156.49 -84.66 97.69
N THR A 46 157.20 -83.82 98.43
CA THR A 46 156.67 -82.57 98.99
C THR A 46 156.87 -81.42 98.01
N ALA A 47 155.79 -80.75 97.64
CA ALA A 47 155.82 -79.51 96.87
C ALA A 47 155.65 -78.33 97.83
N SER A 48 156.55 -77.35 97.72
CA SER A 48 156.42 -76.04 98.36
C SER A 48 156.42 -74.99 97.26
N LEU A 49 155.31 -74.28 97.11
CA LEU A 49 155.09 -73.30 96.05
C LEU A 49 154.88 -71.92 96.66
N THR A 50 155.69 -70.94 96.26
CA THR A 50 155.54 -69.54 96.72
C THR A 50 154.84 -68.71 95.65
N THR A 51 153.77 -67.99 96.01
CA THR A 51 153.00 -67.15 95.08
C THR A 51 153.83 -65.96 94.58
N SER A 52 153.91 -65.74 93.27
CA SER A 52 154.89 -64.82 92.65
C SER A 52 154.47 -63.33 92.54
N HIS A 53 153.38 -62.86 93.15
CA HIS A 53 153.01 -61.44 93.13
C HIS A 53 151.96 -61.07 94.20
N ALA A 54 151.82 -59.76 94.46
CA ALA A 54 151.02 -59.10 95.51
C ALA A 54 149.48 -59.33 95.48
N MET A 55 148.98 -60.44 94.93
CA MET A 55 147.55 -60.71 94.75
C MET A 55 146.87 -61.42 95.94
N VAL A 56 147.53 -61.61 97.08
CA VAL A 56 146.94 -62.30 98.25
C VAL A 56 146.15 -61.33 99.16
N GLN A 57 145.49 -60.31 98.59
CA GLN A 57 144.45 -59.56 99.33
C GLN A 57 143.02 -59.91 98.90
N ASP A 58 142.82 -60.50 97.71
CA ASP A 58 141.48 -60.76 97.15
C ASP A 58 141.20 -62.24 96.81
N VAL A 59 142.02 -63.16 97.30
CA VAL A 59 141.82 -64.60 97.06
C VAL A 59 140.97 -65.20 98.19
N GLN A 60 139.73 -65.59 97.87
CA GLN A 60 138.88 -66.38 98.80
C GLN A 60 139.51 -67.76 99.07
N PRO A 61 139.30 -68.39 100.24
CA PRO A 61 140.06 -69.56 100.70
C PRO A 61 139.88 -70.85 99.88
N ARG A 62 139.15 -70.79 98.75
CA ARG A 62 138.99 -71.93 97.83
C ARG A 62 140.12 -71.96 96.82
N MET A 63 141.10 -72.79 97.13
CA MET A 63 142.25 -73.05 96.27
C MET A 63 142.18 -74.46 95.71
N LEU A 64 142.50 -74.58 94.42
CA LEU A 64 142.52 -75.85 93.70
C LEU A 64 143.96 -76.29 93.44
N LEU A 65 144.27 -77.53 93.79
CA LEU A 65 145.52 -78.18 93.40
C LEU A 65 145.32 -79.16 92.24
N ARG A 66 146.26 -79.10 91.29
CA ARG A 66 146.40 -80.07 90.21
C ARG A 66 147.85 -80.51 90.10
N CYS A 67 148.10 -81.73 89.64
CA CYS A 67 149.44 -82.16 89.27
C CYS A 67 149.44 -82.73 87.86
N TYR A 68 150.62 -82.74 87.23
CA TYR A 68 150.85 -83.50 86.02
C TYR A 68 151.48 -84.84 86.40
N ASP A 69 150.68 -85.90 86.41
CA ASP A 69 151.19 -87.24 86.74
C ASP A 69 151.93 -87.80 85.52
N LYS A 70 153.26 -87.87 85.60
CA LYS A 70 154.11 -88.35 84.50
C LYS A 70 153.96 -89.85 84.25
N ARG A 71 153.52 -90.62 85.25
CA ARG A 71 153.37 -92.08 85.14
C ARG A 71 152.19 -92.44 84.23
N ALA A 72 151.17 -91.59 84.22
CA ALA A 72 150.04 -91.64 83.29
C ALA A 72 149.78 -90.21 82.78
N PRO A 73 150.52 -89.75 81.74
CA PRO A 73 150.70 -88.35 81.36
C PRO A 73 149.37 -87.62 81.13
N ALA A 74 148.85 -87.05 82.22
CA ALA A 74 147.60 -86.32 82.25
C ALA A 74 147.60 -85.38 83.46
N TYR A 75 146.92 -84.23 83.32
CA TYR A 75 146.66 -83.36 84.46
C TYR A 75 145.58 -83.98 85.34
N ARG A 76 145.92 -84.25 86.60
CA ARG A 76 145.01 -84.80 87.61
C ARG A 76 144.53 -83.69 88.54
N TYR A 77 143.23 -83.68 88.78
CA TYR A 77 142.63 -82.92 89.87
C TYR A 77 143.01 -83.59 91.18
N LEU A 78 143.51 -82.82 92.14
CA LEU A 78 143.86 -83.34 93.46
C LEU A 78 142.75 -83.03 94.45
N THR A 79 142.56 -81.76 94.78
CA THR A 79 141.53 -81.30 95.72
C THR A 79 141.34 -79.78 95.57
N ASP A 80 140.14 -79.30 95.87
CA ASP A 80 139.81 -77.89 96.08
C ASP A 80 139.57 -77.55 97.56
N GLN A 81 139.75 -78.55 98.44
CA GLN A 81 139.63 -78.40 99.88
C GLN A 81 141.01 -78.24 100.48
N VAL A 82 141.32 -77.05 100.97
CA VAL A 82 142.52 -76.79 101.77
C VAL A 82 142.32 -77.44 103.14
N GLN A 83 143.29 -78.20 103.62
CA GLN A 83 143.19 -78.87 104.91
C GLN A 83 143.38 -77.90 106.07
N SER A 84 144.37 -77.00 105.97
CA SER A 84 144.56 -75.90 106.91
C SER A 84 145.10 -74.66 106.20
N TYR A 85 144.60 -73.48 106.58
CA TYR A 85 144.91 -72.22 105.90
C TYR A 85 145.22 -71.12 106.90
N SER A 86 146.32 -70.40 106.68
CA SER A 86 146.78 -69.25 107.45
C SER A 86 147.21 -68.12 106.52
N ALA A 87 147.48 -66.93 107.07
CA ALA A 87 147.86 -65.75 106.29
C ALA A 87 149.15 -65.93 105.44
N THR A 88 150.05 -66.84 105.83
CA THR A 88 151.31 -67.11 105.12
C THR A 88 151.41 -68.51 104.55
N THR A 89 150.54 -69.43 104.93
CA THR A 89 150.68 -70.85 104.57
C THR A 89 149.33 -71.50 104.31
N ALA A 90 149.21 -72.16 103.15
CA ALA A 90 148.08 -73.01 102.79
C ALA A 90 148.59 -74.45 102.66
N ASP A 91 148.20 -75.30 103.61
CA ASP A 91 148.61 -76.70 103.64
C ASP A 91 147.46 -77.61 103.24
N PHE A 92 147.71 -78.43 102.23
CA PHE A 92 146.78 -79.43 101.73
C PHE A 92 147.11 -80.85 102.22
N GLY A 93 148.17 -80.99 103.02
CA GLY A 93 148.59 -82.26 103.58
C GLY A 93 148.99 -83.29 102.52
N THR A 94 148.78 -84.56 102.85
CA THR A 94 149.16 -85.69 101.99
C THR A 94 148.02 -86.05 101.04
N LEU A 95 148.26 -85.96 99.73
CA LEU A 95 147.27 -86.21 98.69
C LEU A 95 147.69 -87.42 97.85
N THR A 96 146.81 -88.42 97.78
CA THR A 96 147.02 -89.62 96.96
C THR A 96 146.62 -89.35 95.51
N VAL A 97 147.57 -89.43 94.59
CA VAL A 97 147.32 -89.28 93.15
C VAL A 97 146.88 -90.61 92.56
N ARG A 98 145.58 -90.74 92.25
CA ARG A 98 144.99 -91.95 91.66
C ARG A 98 144.93 -91.90 90.14
N SER A 99 145.14 -93.05 89.52
CA SER A 99 145.18 -93.20 88.06
C SER A 99 143.79 -93.39 87.41
N THR A 100 142.75 -93.71 88.20
CA THR A 100 141.37 -93.97 87.74
C THR A 100 140.38 -92.94 88.30
N ALA A 101 139.45 -92.45 87.46
CA ALA A 101 138.46 -91.44 87.85
C ALA A 101 137.26 -92.09 88.57
N THR A 102 136.87 -91.57 89.75
CA THR A 102 135.64 -91.96 90.45
C THR A 102 134.75 -90.73 90.68
N VAL A 103 133.45 -90.88 90.44
CA VAL A 103 132.43 -89.83 90.65
C VAL A 103 131.49 -90.29 91.76
N LYS A 104 131.19 -89.41 92.72
CA LYS A 104 130.26 -89.63 93.84
C LYS A 104 129.04 -88.71 93.63
N VAL A 105 127.84 -89.26 93.48
CA VAL A 105 126.60 -88.48 93.29
C VAL A 105 125.72 -88.61 94.53
N ALA A 106 125.27 -87.47 95.05
CA ALA A 106 124.39 -87.34 96.22
C ALA A 106 122.89 -87.42 95.83
N THR A 107 122.06 -87.99 96.69
CA THR A 107 120.61 -88.21 96.51
C THR A 107 119.77 -86.93 96.68
N THR A 108 118.88 -86.62 95.72
CA THR A 108 117.80 -85.60 95.86
C THR A 108 116.51 -86.04 95.15
N SER A 109 115.35 -85.77 95.79
CA SER A 109 113.97 -86.20 95.43
C SER A 109 113.29 -85.36 94.33
N PHE A 110 112.34 -85.94 93.58
CA PHE A 110 111.47 -85.25 92.60
C PHE A 110 110.14 -84.78 93.25
N TYR A 111 109.74 -83.52 93.02
CA TYR A 111 108.45 -82.97 93.44
C TYR A 111 107.33 -83.34 92.45
N ALA A 112 106.24 -83.95 92.94
CA ALA A 112 105.03 -84.23 92.17
C ALA A 112 104.27 -82.94 91.82
N ILE A 113 103.76 -82.82 90.60
CA ILE A 113 102.86 -81.73 90.19
C ILE A 113 101.56 -81.82 91.00
N ASN A 114 101.14 -80.69 91.57
CA ASN A 114 100.06 -80.60 92.57
C ASN A 114 98.66 -80.80 91.94
N ALA A 115 97.93 -81.84 92.36
CA ALA A 115 96.56 -82.16 91.92
C ALA A 115 95.55 -81.03 92.13
N SER A 116 95.80 -80.11 93.08
CA SER A 116 94.91 -78.96 93.29
C SER A 116 94.88 -78.01 92.09
N MET A 117 96.00 -77.82 91.37
CA MET A 117 96.01 -76.96 90.17
C MET A 117 95.16 -77.51 89.02
N MET A 118 95.12 -78.83 88.83
CA MET A 118 94.23 -79.46 87.85
C MET A 118 92.75 -79.36 88.24
N SER A 119 92.44 -79.39 89.55
CA SER A 119 91.06 -79.24 90.02
C SER A 119 90.52 -77.82 89.82
N LEU A 120 91.36 -76.80 90.01
CA LEU A 120 90.97 -75.41 89.75
C LEU A 120 90.71 -75.17 88.25
N SER A 121 91.58 -75.65 87.36
CA SER A 121 91.39 -75.48 85.91
C SER A 121 90.14 -76.20 85.40
N ALA A 122 89.84 -77.40 85.92
CA ALA A 122 88.60 -78.12 85.60
C ALA A 122 87.35 -77.36 86.05
N SER A 123 87.36 -76.76 87.25
CA SER A 123 86.23 -75.96 87.76
C SER A 123 85.99 -74.68 86.96
N ALA A 124 87.06 -74.03 86.48
CA ALA A 124 86.97 -72.85 85.61
C ALA A 124 86.36 -73.20 84.25
N LEU A 125 86.80 -74.29 83.63
CA LEU A 125 86.23 -74.83 82.38
C LEU A 125 84.74 -75.21 82.53
N ASP A 126 84.35 -75.80 83.65
CA ASP A 126 82.94 -76.16 83.89
C ASP A 126 82.05 -74.92 84.10
N SER A 127 82.59 -73.88 84.74
CA SER A 127 81.91 -72.58 84.89
C SER A 127 81.71 -71.91 83.52
N GLU A 128 82.75 -71.88 82.69
CA GLU A 128 82.68 -71.34 81.32
C GLU A 128 81.67 -72.11 80.45
N LYS A 129 81.70 -73.45 80.52
CA LYS A 129 80.73 -74.32 79.83
C LYS A 129 79.29 -74.03 80.26
N THR A 130 79.07 -73.77 81.55
CA THR A 130 77.75 -73.42 82.08
C THR A 130 77.29 -72.04 81.60
N ALA A 131 78.19 -71.06 81.58
CA ALA A 131 77.90 -69.72 81.05
C ALA A 131 77.54 -69.77 79.55
N LEU A 132 78.33 -70.47 78.73
CA LEU A 132 78.06 -70.65 77.30
C LEU A 132 76.73 -71.37 77.05
N ARG A 133 76.35 -72.35 77.89
CA ARG A 133 75.02 -72.99 77.80
C ARG A 133 73.89 -71.99 78.04
N GLY A 134 74.02 -71.12 79.04
CA GLY A 134 73.02 -70.07 79.31
C GLY A 134 72.91 -69.06 78.16
N GLU A 135 74.04 -68.71 77.54
CA GLU A 135 74.05 -67.84 76.36
C GLU A 135 73.36 -68.51 75.15
N VAL A 136 73.63 -69.80 74.92
CA VAL A 136 72.95 -70.59 73.87
C VAL A 136 71.44 -70.67 74.10
N GLU A 137 70.99 -70.88 75.35
CA GLU A 137 69.55 -70.85 75.67
C GLU A 137 68.91 -69.48 75.43
N THR A 138 69.61 -68.40 75.76
CA THR A 138 69.15 -67.04 75.53
C THR A 138 69.05 -66.72 74.03
N LEU A 139 70.07 -67.12 73.26
CA LEU A 139 70.09 -67.02 71.80
C LEU A 139 68.97 -67.83 71.15
N ASN A 140 68.74 -69.06 71.60
CA ASN A 140 67.64 -69.90 71.10
C ASN A 140 66.27 -69.27 71.37
N THR A 141 66.06 -68.73 72.58
CA THR A 141 64.82 -68.01 72.93
C THR A 141 64.62 -66.79 72.02
N SER A 142 65.69 -66.02 71.79
CA SER A 142 65.66 -64.86 70.90
C SER A 142 65.37 -65.25 69.45
N LEU A 143 65.97 -66.35 68.96
CA LEU A 143 65.75 -66.89 67.63
C LEU A 143 64.29 -67.35 67.44
N SER A 144 63.72 -68.04 68.42
CA SER A 144 62.30 -68.44 68.40
C SER A 144 61.38 -67.22 68.33
N ARG A 145 61.65 -66.17 69.10
CA ARG A 145 60.87 -64.92 69.06
C ARG A 145 60.97 -64.23 67.71
N LEU A 146 62.18 -64.08 67.17
CA LEU A 146 62.40 -63.46 65.86
C LEU A 146 61.73 -64.26 64.73
N THR A 147 61.67 -65.58 64.87
CA THR A 147 60.97 -66.46 63.92
C THR A 147 59.46 -66.26 63.96
N ALA A 148 58.88 -66.09 65.16
CA ALA A 148 57.47 -65.75 65.32
C ALA A 148 57.16 -64.37 64.74
N ASP A 149 57.94 -63.34 65.10
CA ASP A 149 57.78 -61.97 64.58
C ASP A 149 57.85 -61.94 63.04
N LYS A 150 58.78 -62.72 62.46
CA LYS A 150 58.90 -62.86 60.99
C LYS A 150 57.64 -63.47 60.37
N SER A 151 57.09 -64.52 60.99
CA SER A 151 55.86 -65.17 60.52
C SER A 151 54.65 -64.22 60.57
N ASP A 152 54.54 -63.43 61.64
CA ASP A 152 53.46 -62.46 61.81
C ASP A 152 53.57 -61.32 60.79
N LEU A 153 54.78 -60.79 60.58
CA LEU A 153 55.03 -59.78 59.54
C LEU A 153 54.73 -60.31 58.14
N GLN A 154 55.09 -61.56 57.82
CA GLN A 154 54.73 -62.19 56.54
C GLN A 154 53.22 -62.29 56.34
N THR A 155 52.49 -62.60 57.42
CA THR A 155 51.02 -62.63 57.41
C THR A 155 50.43 -61.23 57.17
N GLN A 156 50.93 -60.20 57.87
CA GLN A 156 50.49 -58.82 57.66
C GLN A 156 50.76 -58.33 56.24
N VAL A 157 51.94 -58.60 55.69
CA VAL A 157 52.29 -58.25 54.29
C VAL A 157 51.33 -58.92 53.32
N THR A 158 50.99 -60.18 53.55
CA THR A 158 50.03 -60.93 52.71
C THR A 158 48.64 -60.30 52.76
N ASN A 159 48.16 -59.90 53.94
CA ASN A 159 46.86 -59.26 54.10
C ASN A 159 46.82 -57.86 53.46
N LEU A 160 47.84 -57.03 53.70
CA LEU A 160 47.94 -55.71 53.07
C LEU A 160 48.00 -55.80 51.54
N SER A 161 48.67 -56.82 51.00
CA SER A 161 48.70 -57.07 49.56
C SER A 161 47.32 -57.41 48.99
N LYS A 162 46.52 -58.20 49.72
CA LYS A 162 45.12 -58.49 49.36
C LYS A 162 44.26 -57.22 49.41
N ASP A 163 44.34 -56.46 50.50
CA ASP A 163 43.56 -55.22 50.67
C ASP A 163 43.90 -54.21 49.56
N ASN A 164 45.17 -54.06 49.23
CA ASN A 164 45.61 -53.18 48.14
C ASN A 164 45.05 -53.64 46.78
N SER A 165 45.05 -54.94 46.52
CA SER A 165 44.44 -55.51 45.29
C SER A 165 42.94 -55.25 45.23
N THR A 166 42.23 -55.37 46.36
CA THR A 166 40.79 -55.07 46.45
C THR A 166 40.51 -53.59 46.21
N LEU A 167 41.28 -52.69 46.84
CA LEU A 167 41.14 -51.24 46.66
C LEU A 167 41.41 -50.83 45.22
N GLN A 168 42.42 -51.41 44.57
CA GLN A 168 42.68 -51.18 43.14
C GLN A 168 41.49 -51.59 42.26
N GLY A 169 40.85 -52.73 42.57
CA GLY A 169 39.62 -53.16 41.89
C GLY A 169 38.47 -52.16 42.06
N GLN A 170 38.23 -51.70 43.29
CA GLN A 170 37.20 -50.70 43.59
C GLN A 170 37.45 -49.37 42.86
N ILE A 171 38.71 -48.91 42.80
CA ILE A 171 39.10 -47.70 42.06
C ILE A 171 38.81 -47.86 40.56
N ALA A 172 39.10 -49.02 39.98
CA ALA A 172 38.83 -49.29 38.57
C ALA A 172 37.32 -49.28 38.26
N THR A 173 36.50 -49.89 39.14
CA THR A 173 35.04 -49.86 39.03
C THR A 173 34.51 -48.43 39.13
N LEU A 174 34.90 -47.68 40.17
CA LEU A 174 34.45 -46.29 40.35
C LEU A 174 34.87 -45.39 39.19
N THR A 175 36.06 -45.59 38.63
CA THR A 175 36.53 -44.86 37.44
C THR A 175 35.64 -45.12 36.23
N THR A 176 35.22 -46.37 36.05
CA THR A 176 34.32 -46.76 34.96
C THR A 176 32.92 -46.17 35.15
N THR A 177 32.37 -46.28 36.37
CA THR A 177 31.08 -45.67 36.72
C THR A 177 31.10 -44.16 36.53
N LYS A 178 32.15 -43.46 36.97
CA LYS A 178 32.32 -42.02 36.77
C LYS A 178 32.26 -41.66 35.29
N ARG A 179 33.03 -42.36 34.44
CA ARG A 179 33.03 -42.11 32.98
C ARG A 179 31.66 -42.33 32.35
N SER A 180 30.93 -43.36 32.78
CA SER A 180 29.56 -43.62 32.31
C SER A 180 28.60 -42.51 32.71
N LEU A 181 28.65 -42.06 33.98
CA LEU A 181 27.82 -40.95 34.47
C LEU A 181 28.13 -39.64 33.73
N GLU A 182 29.39 -39.33 33.48
CA GLU A 182 29.76 -38.17 32.67
C GLU A 182 29.22 -38.27 31.23
N GLY A 183 29.19 -39.48 30.65
CA GLY A 183 28.54 -39.73 29.36
C GLY A 183 27.05 -39.40 29.40
N ASN A 184 26.34 -39.93 30.39
CA ASN A 184 24.90 -39.67 30.57
C ASN A 184 24.60 -38.18 30.78
N VAL A 185 25.42 -37.47 31.55
CA VAL A 185 25.29 -36.02 31.74
C VAL A 185 25.42 -35.27 30.42
N ARG A 186 26.38 -35.64 29.56
CA ARG A 186 26.53 -35.02 28.23
C ARG A 186 25.31 -35.28 27.35
N THR A 187 24.80 -36.51 27.33
CA THR A 187 23.59 -36.87 26.57
C THR A 187 22.37 -36.08 27.05
N LEU A 188 22.09 -36.09 28.35
CA LEU A 188 20.95 -35.36 28.93
C LEU A 188 21.06 -33.85 28.69
N THR A 189 22.27 -33.30 28.73
CA THR A 189 22.50 -31.88 28.42
C THR A 189 22.15 -31.57 26.95
N SER A 190 22.53 -32.45 26.03
CA SER A 190 22.18 -32.31 24.60
C SER A 190 20.67 -32.43 24.38
N GLU A 191 20.02 -33.43 24.97
CA GLU A 191 18.57 -33.63 24.88
C GLU A 191 17.80 -32.42 25.42
N LYS A 192 18.23 -31.88 26.56
CA LYS A 192 17.66 -30.65 27.13
C LYS A 192 17.77 -29.48 26.15
N ALA A 193 18.91 -29.30 25.48
CA ALA A 193 19.09 -28.23 24.51
C ALA A 193 18.16 -28.41 23.29
N THR A 194 18.02 -29.64 22.79
CA THR A 194 17.09 -29.96 21.69
C THR A 194 15.63 -29.72 22.06
N LEU A 195 15.23 -30.12 23.27
CA LEU A 195 13.88 -29.87 23.78
C LEU A 195 13.61 -28.37 23.94
N GLN A 196 14.56 -27.60 24.46
CA GLN A 196 14.42 -26.15 24.57
C GLN A 196 14.22 -25.49 23.21
N ALA A 197 15.03 -25.83 22.21
CA ALA A 197 14.87 -25.32 20.85
C ALA A 197 13.49 -25.69 20.24
N SER A 198 12.98 -26.89 20.56
CA SER A 198 11.66 -27.32 20.12
C SER A 198 10.54 -26.50 20.77
N VAL A 199 10.66 -26.20 22.07
CA VAL A 199 9.73 -25.34 22.82
C VAL A 199 9.70 -23.93 22.22
N ASP A 200 10.88 -23.35 21.94
CA ASP A 200 10.98 -22.00 21.37
C ASP A 200 10.36 -21.92 19.96
N SER A 201 10.57 -22.96 19.14
CA SER A 201 9.96 -23.10 17.81
C SER A 201 8.43 -23.21 17.87
N LEU A 202 7.91 -24.01 18.82
CA LEU A 202 6.47 -24.11 19.07
C LEU A 202 5.89 -22.79 19.55
N GLY A 203 6.57 -22.06 20.43
CA GLY A 203 6.15 -20.72 20.89
C GLY A 203 6.06 -19.71 19.74
N THR A 204 7.02 -19.75 18.81
CA THR A 204 7.01 -18.92 17.60
C THR A 204 5.82 -19.27 16.69
N THR A 205 5.57 -20.57 16.51
CA THR A 205 4.44 -21.05 15.69
C THR A 205 3.09 -20.66 16.30
N ALA A 206 2.92 -20.81 17.61
CA ALA A 206 1.72 -20.42 18.33
C ALA A 206 1.43 -18.91 18.18
N SER A 207 2.46 -18.07 18.34
CA SER A 207 2.34 -16.62 18.18
C SER A 207 1.91 -16.25 16.75
N ARG A 208 2.48 -16.90 15.72
CA ARG A 208 2.09 -16.70 14.33
C ARG A 208 0.63 -17.08 14.07
N LEU A 209 0.19 -18.24 14.58
CA LEU A 209 -1.19 -18.70 14.43
C LEU A 209 -2.17 -17.75 15.13
N GLN A 210 -1.80 -17.22 16.30
CA GLN A 210 -2.62 -16.25 17.03
C GLN A 210 -2.81 -14.95 16.22
N THR A 211 -1.75 -14.44 15.59
CA THR A 211 -1.85 -13.29 14.67
C THR A 211 -2.75 -13.58 13.47
N GLN A 212 -2.56 -14.74 12.82
CA GLN A 212 -3.38 -15.15 11.68
C GLN A 212 -4.88 -15.27 12.05
N LEU A 213 -5.17 -15.82 13.23
CA LEU A 213 -6.53 -15.89 13.74
C LEU A 213 -7.14 -14.50 13.95
N GLY A 214 -6.37 -13.56 14.51
CA GLY A 214 -6.80 -12.17 14.67
C GLY A 214 -7.14 -11.47 13.34
N THR A 215 -6.32 -11.69 12.31
CA THR A 215 -6.58 -11.19 10.96
C THR A 215 -7.87 -11.78 10.38
N ALA A 216 -8.02 -13.11 10.43
CA ALA A 216 -9.21 -13.79 9.90
C ALA A 216 -10.51 -13.36 10.62
N VAL A 217 -10.45 -13.14 11.94
CA VAL A 217 -11.56 -12.59 12.72
C VAL A 217 -11.94 -11.18 12.24
N SER A 218 -10.94 -10.32 12.01
CA SER A 218 -11.17 -8.95 11.54
C SER A 218 -11.77 -8.93 10.13
N GLU A 219 -11.28 -9.78 9.22
CA GLU A 219 -11.82 -9.93 7.87
C GLU A 219 -13.28 -10.42 7.89
N ARG A 220 -13.59 -11.43 8.71
CA ARG A 220 -14.95 -11.93 8.90
C ARG A 220 -15.89 -10.83 9.38
N ASP A 221 -15.47 -10.01 10.34
CA ASP A 221 -16.30 -8.94 10.91
C ASP A 221 -16.51 -7.80 9.90
N GLY A 222 -15.48 -7.50 9.10
CA GLY A 222 -15.60 -6.60 7.94
C GLY A 222 -16.61 -7.09 6.91
N LEU A 223 -16.51 -8.36 6.50
CA LEU A 223 -17.46 -8.99 5.57
C LEU A 223 -18.89 -9.01 6.13
N ARG A 224 -19.05 -9.30 7.43
CA ARG A 224 -20.37 -9.27 8.08
C ARG A 224 -21.00 -7.89 8.04
N THR A 225 -20.21 -6.84 8.24
CA THR A 225 -20.68 -5.45 8.12
C THR A 225 -21.09 -5.14 6.68
N GLN A 226 -20.29 -5.55 5.70
CA GLN A 226 -20.61 -5.35 4.28
C GLN A 226 -21.91 -6.06 3.86
N VAL A 227 -22.13 -7.29 4.34
CA VAL A 227 -23.40 -8.02 4.13
C VAL A 227 -24.57 -7.23 4.68
N GLY A 228 -24.48 -6.72 5.92
CA GLY A 228 -25.54 -5.89 6.51
C GLY A 228 -25.85 -4.63 5.70
N THR A 229 -24.83 -3.95 5.18
CA THR A 229 -25.02 -2.79 4.29
C THR A 229 -25.75 -3.19 2.99
N LEU A 230 -25.36 -4.30 2.37
CA LEU A 230 -26.01 -4.79 1.15
C LEU A 230 -27.47 -5.20 1.38
N GLU A 231 -27.78 -5.81 2.53
CA GLU A 231 -29.16 -6.14 2.91
C GLU A 231 -30.03 -4.89 3.06
N GLN A 232 -29.47 -3.80 3.63
CA GLN A 232 -30.16 -2.52 3.72
C GLN A 232 -30.38 -1.90 2.33
N ASP A 233 -29.36 -1.90 1.46
CA ASP A 233 -29.47 -1.40 0.09
C ASP A 233 -30.54 -2.15 -0.71
N ILE A 234 -30.59 -3.48 -0.58
CA ILE A 234 -31.64 -4.31 -1.21
C ILE A 234 -33.02 -3.89 -0.71
N THR A 235 -33.17 -3.69 0.61
CA THR A 235 -34.43 -3.26 1.22
C THR A 235 -34.89 -1.90 0.68
N ASP A 236 -33.97 -0.94 0.62
CA ASP A 236 -34.23 0.41 0.13
C ASP A 236 -34.61 0.41 -1.36
N LYS A 237 -33.85 -0.33 -2.18
CA LYS A 237 -34.13 -0.51 -3.61
C LYS A 237 -35.47 -1.19 -3.85
N ALA A 238 -35.82 -2.20 -3.05
CA ALA A 238 -37.13 -2.82 -3.11
C ALA A 238 -38.25 -1.81 -2.75
N GLY A 239 -38.02 -0.93 -1.78
CA GLY A 239 -38.91 0.20 -1.47
C GLY A 239 -39.10 1.15 -2.66
N GLN A 240 -38.00 1.55 -3.30
CA GLN A 240 -38.02 2.41 -4.49
C GLN A 240 -38.80 1.78 -5.65
N ILE A 241 -38.59 0.48 -5.90
CA ILE A 241 -39.33 -0.28 -6.93
C ILE A 241 -40.84 -0.25 -6.64
N ARG A 242 -41.26 -0.55 -5.41
CA ARG A 242 -42.69 -0.51 -5.03
C ARG A 242 -43.30 0.87 -5.27
N SER A 243 -42.60 1.94 -4.91
CA SER A 243 -43.05 3.31 -5.15
C SER A 243 -43.19 3.62 -6.64
N LEU A 244 -42.20 3.25 -7.46
CA LEU A 244 -42.24 3.46 -8.91
C LEU A 244 -43.36 2.65 -9.57
N THR A 245 -43.57 1.40 -9.14
CA THR A 245 -44.70 0.58 -9.62
C THR A 245 -46.04 1.23 -9.31
N ALA A 246 -46.22 1.78 -8.10
CA ALA A 246 -47.44 2.48 -7.73
C ALA A 246 -47.65 3.76 -8.58
N SER A 247 -46.60 4.56 -8.78
CA SER A 247 -46.66 5.75 -9.64
C SER A 247 -47.01 5.40 -11.09
N LEU A 248 -46.43 4.32 -11.63
CA LEU A 248 -46.75 3.85 -12.98
C LEU A 248 -48.20 3.40 -13.10
N ALA A 249 -48.74 2.72 -12.08
CA ALA A 249 -50.14 2.31 -12.06
C ALA A 249 -51.08 3.53 -12.07
N ARG A 250 -50.78 4.57 -11.28
CA ARG A 250 -51.53 5.84 -11.30
C ARG A 250 -51.47 6.50 -12.67
N ALA A 251 -50.28 6.67 -13.23
CA ALA A 251 -50.10 7.27 -14.55
C ALA A 251 -50.87 6.52 -15.66
N ARG A 252 -50.95 5.18 -15.57
CA ARG A 252 -51.77 4.37 -16.48
C ARG A 252 -53.27 4.64 -16.29
N SER A 253 -53.74 4.72 -15.05
CA SER A 253 -55.13 5.06 -14.73
C SER A 253 -55.50 6.46 -15.23
N ASP A 254 -54.63 7.45 -15.01
CA ASP A 254 -54.80 8.83 -15.47
C ASP A 254 -54.87 8.87 -16.99
N LYS A 255 -53.97 8.14 -17.68
CA LYS A 255 -54.00 8.02 -19.15
C LYS A 255 -55.32 7.43 -19.65
N THR A 256 -55.83 6.37 -19.04
CA THR A 256 -57.13 5.77 -19.41
C THR A 256 -58.24 6.81 -19.24
N THR A 257 -58.29 7.47 -18.09
CA THR A 257 -59.29 8.51 -17.78
C THR A 257 -59.24 9.65 -18.80
N LEU A 258 -58.05 10.16 -19.12
CA LEU A 258 -57.87 11.21 -20.12
C LEU A 258 -58.29 10.74 -21.53
N THR A 259 -58.06 9.47 -21.86
CA THR A 259 -58.47 8.89 -23.15
C THR A 259 -60.00 8.83 -23.26
N GLU A 260 -60.67 8.42 -22.19
CA GLU A 260 -62.14 8.41 -22.10
C GLU A 260 -62.73 9.83 -22.13
N GLN A 261 -62.11 10.78 -21.44
CA GLN A 261 -62.51 12.19 -21.50
C GLN A 261 -62.36 12.77 -22.91
N LEU A 262 -61.25 12.45 -23.58
CA LEU A 262 -60.99 12.92 -24.94
C LEU A 262 -61.99 12.32 -25.96
N SER A 263 -62.31 11.02 -25.84
CA SER A 263 -63.31 10.40 -26.72
C SER A 263 -64.70 10.98 -26.49
N ALA A 264 -65.11 11.19 -25.24
CA ALA A 264 -66.37 11.84 -24.90
C ALA A 264 -66.46 13.27 -25.45
N ALA A 265 -65.39 14.07 -25.30
CA ALA A 265 -65.33 15.43 -25.83
C ALA A 265 -65.38 15.46 -27.37
N LEU A 266 -64.72 14.51 -28.05
CA LEU A 266 -64.80 14.38 -29.50
C LEU A 266 -66.22 14.03 -29.96
N THR A 267 -66.90 13.12 -29.26
CA THR A 267 -68.30 12.79 -29.54
C THR A 267 -69.21 14.01 -29.35
N ASP A 268 -69.13 14.71 -28.22
CA ASP A 268 -69.92 15.92 -27.97
C ASP A 268 -69.68 17.01 -29.03
N LYS A 269 -68.41 17.19 -29.45
CA LYS A 269 -68.07 18.15 -30.50
C LYS A 269 -68.62 17.73 -31.86
N THR A 270 -68.58 16.45 -32.18
CA THR A 270 -69.13 15.89 -33.42
C THR A 270 -70.65 16.07 -33.45
N ASP A 271 -71.34 15.76 -32.36
CA ASP A 271 -72.79 15.95 -32.22
C ASP A 271 -73.19 17.43 -32.33
N SER A 272 -72.42 18.32 -31.70
CA SER A 272 -72.61 19.76 -31.81
C SER A 272 -72.43 20.26 -33.25
N LEU A 273 -71.44 19.73 -33.97
CA LEU A 273 -71.20 20.07 -35.37
C LEU A 273 -72.33 19.56 -36.28
N ALA A 274 -72.81 18.34 -36.05
CA ALA A 274 -73.97 17.80 -36.76
C ALA A 274 -75.24 18.64 -36.52
N ARG A 275 -75.51 19.03 -35.26
CA ARG A 275 -76.62 19.94 -34.93
C ARG A 275 -76.49 21.29 -35.64
N LEU A 276 -75.28 21.86 -35.67
CA LEU A 276 -75.02 23.12 -36.35
C LEU A 276 -75.20 23.01 -37.86
N GLN A 277 -74.78 21.89 -38.47
CA GLN A 277 -75.01 21.59 -39.89
C GLN A 277 -76.51 21.49 -40.20
N THR A 278 -77.27 20.72 -39.41
CA THR A 278 -78.73 20.64 -39.56
C THR A 278 -79.39 22.01 -39.39
N GLN A 279 -78.96 22.82 -38.43
CA GLN A 279 -79.46 24.19 -38.26
C GLN A 279 -79.14 25.06 -39.48
N HIS A 280 -77.91 24.97 -40.00
CA HIS A 280 -77.51 25.71 -41.20
C HIS A 280 -78.34 25.30 -42.43
N GLU A 281 -78.53 23.99 -42.66
CA GLU A 281 -79.38 23.47 -43.74
C GLU A 281 -80.83 23.94 -43.59
N ALA A 282 -81.38 23.94 -42.38
CA ALA A 282 -82.72 24.45 -42.11
C ALA A 282 -82.83 25.96 -42.41
N VAL A 283 -81.83 26.77 -42.03
CA VAL A 283 -81.78 28.20 -42.34
C VAL A 283 -81.67 28.41 -43.86
N VAL A 284 -80.82 27.64 -44.55
CA VAL A 284 -80.71 27.70 -46.02
C VAL A 284 -82.05 27.36 -46.67
N ALA A 285 -82.73 26.31 -46.23
CA ALA A 285 -84.04 25.94 -46.75
C ALA A 285 -85.10 27.03 -46.49
N GLN A 286 -85.13 27.62 -45.29
CA GLN A 286 -86.01 28.75 -44.98
C GLN A 286 -85.72 29.96 -45.88
N LYS A 287 -84.45 30.30 -46.08
CA LYS A 287 -84.05 31.40 -46.96
C LYS A 287 -84.39 31.11 -48.42
N GLN A 288 -84.27 29.87 -48.87
CA GLN A 288 -84.66 29.46 -50.21
C GLN A 288 -86.18 29.60 -50.43
N GLN A 289 -86.99 29.14 -49.46
CA GLN A 289 -88.45 29.35 -49.50
C GLN A 289 -88.83 30.83 -49.53
N GLU A 290 -88.12 31.67 -48.76
CA GLU A 290 -88.36 33.12 -48.75
C GLU A 290 -87.97 33.77 -50.09
N ILE A 291 -86.87 33.34 -50.71
CA ILE A 291 -86.48 33.76 -52.07
C ILE A 291 -87.55 33.38 -53.08
N GLU A 292 -88.07 32.14 -53.02
CA GLU A 292 -89.15 31.68 -53.90
C GLU A 292 -90.42 32.50 -53.71
N ARG A 293 -90.83 32.72 -52.46
CA ARG A 293 -92.00 33.55 -52.11
C ARG A 293 -91.85 34.98 -52.64
N LEU A 294 -90.69 35.61 -52.42
CA LEU A 294 -90.40 36.96 -52.91
C LEU A 294 -90.36 37.00 -54.44
N SER A 295 -89.85 35.95 -55.10
CA SER A 295 -89.83 35.84 -56.57
C SER A 295 -91.24 35.76 -57.14
N THR A 296 -92.13 34.96 -56.54
CA THR A 296 -93.56 34.92 -56.93
C THR A 296 -94.24 36.27 -56.74
N GLN A 297 -93.96 36.98 -55.63
CA GLN A 297 -94.48 38.33 -55.43
C GLN A 297 -94.01 39.31 -56.51
N VAL A 298 -92.74 39.23 -56.93
CA VAL A 298 -92.22 40.04 -58.05
C VAL A 298 -92.98 39.74 -59.34
N GLU A 299 -93.18 38.46 -59.69
CA GLU A 299 -93.94 38.08 -60.90
C GLU A 299 -95.41 38.57 -60.88
N GLU A 300 -96.05 38.57 -59.71
CA GLU A 300 -97.42 39.10 -59.55
C GLU A 300 -97.46 40.62 -59.74
N PHE A 301 -96.49 41.37 -59.19
CA PHE A 301 -96.40 42.81 -59.41
C PHE A 301 -96.15 43.16 -60.88
N GLU A 302 -95.32 42.39 -61.58
CA GLU A 302 -95.11 42.56 -63.03
C GLU A 302 -96.39 42.35 -63.84
N LYS A 303 -97.26 41.39 -63.45
CA LYS A 303 -98.57 41.18 -64.10
C LYS A 303 -99.62 42.23 -63.73
N ALA A 304 -99.53 42.81 -62.52
CA ALA A 304 -100.47 43.82 -62.04
C ALA A 304 -100.23 45.20 -62.68
N ALA A 305 -98.98 45.53 -63.01
CA ALA A 305 -98.62 46.68 -63.82
C ALA A 305 -99.19 46.48 -65.25
N GLY A 306 -100.29 47.19 -65.58
CA GLY A 306 -100.95 47.09 -66.89
C GLY A 306 -100.00 47.42 -68.05
N ALA A 307 -100.27 46.85 -69.23
CA ALA A 307 -99.44 47.00 -70.43
C ALA A 307 -99.15 48.49 -70.74
N GLU A 308 -97.90 48.90 -70.55
CA GLU A 308 -97.41 50.24 -70.87
C GLU A 308 -97.49 50.43 -72.40
N THR A 309 -98.17 51.47 -72.88
CA THR A 309 -98.25 51.81 -74.31
C THR A 309 -97.54 53.12 -74.55
N ASN A 310 -96.69 53.17 -75.58
CA ASN A 310 -95.94 54.37 -75.93
C ASN A 310 -96.72 55.22 -76.95
N LEU A 311 -96.53 56.55 -76.93
CA LEU A 311 -97.25 57.49 -77.82
C LEU A 311 -97.07 57.14 -79.29
N ARG A 312 -95.88 56.70 -79.68
CA ARG A 312 -95.58 56.29 -81.04
C ARG A 312 -96.44 55.11 -81.49
N ASP A 313 -96.58 54.09 -80.65
CA ASP A 313 -97.33 52.88 -80.99
C ASP A 313 -98.84 53.15 -81.01
N LEU A 314 -99.33 54.01 -80.10
CA LEU A 314 -100.70 54.50 -80.14
C LEU A 314 -100.99 55.26 -81.44
N VAL A 315 -100.19 56.26 -81.77
CA VAL A 315 -100.39 57.10 -82.97
C VAL A 315 -100.32 56.27 -84.24
N LEU A 316 -99.35 55.35 -84.37
CA LEU A 316 -99.20 54.52 -85.57
C LEU A 316 -100.35 53.52 -85.73
N ASN A 317 -100.76 52.84 -84.66
CA ASN A 317 -101.90 51.91 -84.72
C ASN A 317 -103.21 52.65 -85.00
N THR A 318 -103.46 53.76 -84.33
CA THR A 318 -104.67 54.56 -84.57
C THR A 318 -104.68 55.12 -85.98
N ALA A 319 -103.56 55.65 -86.50
CA ALA A 319 -103.46 56.11 -87.88
C ALA A 319 -103.74 54.98 -88.89
N SER A 320 -103.16 53.79 -88.69
CA SER A 320 -103.38 52.63 -89.56
C SER A 320 -104.83 52.15 -89.56
N GLN A 321 -105.47 52.10 -88.39
CA GLN A 321 -106.89 51.78 -88.29
C GLN A 321 -107.77 52.86 -88.91
N LEU A 322 -107.41 54.14 -88.77
CA LEU A 322 -108.12 55.26 -89.39
C LEU A 322 -107.99 55.24 -90.92
N GLU A 323 -106.84 54.86 -91.46
CA GLU A 323 -106.66 54.66 -92.90
C GLU A 323 -107.55 53.53 -93.41
N THR A 324 -107.61 52.41 -92.67
CA THR A 324 -108.48 51.29 -92.99
C THR A 324 -109.97 51.70 -92.96
N ALA A 325 -110.37 52.47 -91.94
CA ALA A 325 -111.73 53.01 -91.83
C ALA A 325 -112.05 54.03 -92.93
N ARG A 326 -111.10 54.92 -93.28
CA ARG A 326 -111.22 55.87 -94.39
C ARG A 326 -111.36 55.15 -95.73
N ALA A 327 -110.60 54.08 -95.96
CA ALA A 327 -110.71 53.24 -97.14
C ALA A 327 -112.08 52.56 -97.22
N GLY A 328 -112.59 52.03 -96.10
CA GLY A 328 -113.93 51.45 -96.01
C GLY A 328 -115.05 52.47 -96.30
N VAL A 329 -114.96 53.69 -95.76
CA VAL A 329 -115.95 54.76 -96.00
C VAL A 329 -115.93 55.24 -97.44
N LYS A 330 -114.77 55.23 -98.12
CA LYS A 330 -114.64 55.56 -99.54
C LYS A 330 -115.33 54.55 -100.47
N GLN A 331 -115.54 53.31 -100.01
CA GLN A 331 -116.29 52.28 -100.74
C GLN A 331 -117.82 52.44 -100.61
N LEU A 332 -118.32 53.24 -99.66
CA LEU A 332 -119.76 53.48 -99.44
C LEU A 332 -120.42 54.47 -100.44
N GLY A 333 -119.76 54.81 -101.54
CA GLY A 333 -120.31 55.64 -102.62
C GLY A 333 -120.09 57.16 -102.43
N LYS A 334 -120.04 57.90 -103.55
CA LYS A 334 -119.42 59.24 -103.77
C LYS A 334 -119.80 60.41 -102.84
N ASN A 335 -120.64 60.21 -101.81
CA ASN A 335 -121.20 61.31 -101.01
C ASN A 335 -120.74 61.33 -99.54
N TYR A 336 -119.96 60.34 -99.07
CA TYR A 336 -119.48 60.31 -97.67
C TYR A 336 -117.95 60.20 -97.59
N ARG A 337 -117.35 60.98 -96.69
CA ARG A 337 -115.91 60.92 -96.36
C ARG A 337 -115.71 61.07 -94.86
N LEU A 338 -114.68 60.41 -94.34
CA LEU A 338 -114.26 60.54 -92.94
C LEU A 338 -113.26 61.71 -92.85
N GLY A 339 -113.68 62.82 -92.25
CA GLY A 339 -112.88 64.04 -92.11
C GLY A 339 -111.79 63.95 -91.05
N ASN A 340 -111.41 65.11 -90.51
CA ASN A 340 -110.43 65.20 -89.41
C ASN A 340 -111.01 64.53 -88.16
N ILE A 341 -110.20 63.68 -87.51
CA ILE A 341 -110.57 63.05 -86.25
C ILE A 341 -109.59 63.53 -85.19
N SER A 342 -110.15 64.13 -84.14
CA SER A 342 -109.43 64.55 -82.95
C SER A 342 -109.80 63.63 -81.80
N MET A 343 -108.80 63.07 -81.14
CA MET A 343 -108.98 62.22 -79.96
C MET A 343 -108.37 62.91 -78.75
N LYS A 344 -109.17 63.09 -77.70
CA LYS A 344 -108.71 63.51 -76.38
C LYS A 344 -108.72 62.30 -75.45
N LEU A 345 -107.54 61.90 -75.00
CA LEU A 345 -107.33 60.71 -74.19
C LEU A 345 -106.79 61.14 -72.83
N LYS A 346 -107.48 60.76 -71.75
CA LYS A 346 -106.93 60.86 -70.40
C LYS A 346 -106.11 59.62 -70.09
N VAL A 347 -104.84 59.84 -69.74
CA VAL A 347 -103.86 58.77 -69.48
C VAL A 347 -103.07 59.06 -68.22
N ALA A 348 -102.57 58.01 -67.58
CA ALA A 348 -101.61 58.13 -66.48
C ALA A 348 -100.18 57.95 -67.03
N PRO A 349 -99.19 58.72 -66.56
CA PRO A 349 -97.79 58.52 -66.93
C PRO A 349 -97.32 57.12 -66.48
N GLY A 350 -96.55 56.45 -67.33
CA GLY A 350 -95.93 55.17 -67.00
C GLY A 350 -94.87 55.31 -65.91
N PRO A 351 -94.63 54.29 -65.07
CA PRO A 351 -93.70 54.36 -63.95
C PRO A 351 -92.24 54.61 -64.37
N THR A 352 -91.91 54.37 -65.64
CA THR A 352 -90.58 54.62 -66.22
C THR A 352 -90.42 56.02 -66.83
N GLY A 353 -91.50 56.81 -66.92
CA GLY A 353 -91.52 58.14 -67.54
C GLY A 353 -91.52 58.16 -69.07
N SER A 354 -91.45 57.01 -69.73
CA SER A 354 -91.31 56.89 -71.20
C SER A 354 -92.60 56.47 -71.93
N GLY A 355 -93.65 56.11 -71.21
CA GLY A 355 -94.94 55.67 -71.75
C GLY A 355 -96.13 56.19 -70.95
N PHE A 356 -97.31 55.68 -71.26
CA PHE A 356 -98.52 55.94 -70.49
C PHE A 356 -99.39 54.69 -70.40
N SER A 357 -100.32 54.70 -69.46
CA SER A 357 -101.30 53.65 -69.26
C SER A 357 -102.72 54.24 -69.21
N PHE A 358 -103.68 53.44 -69.67
CA PHE A 358 -105.09 53.72 -69.45
C PHE A 358 -105.50 53.13 -68.10
N LEU A 359 -106.21 53.90 -67.30
CA LEU A 359 -106.70 53.40 -66.02
C LEU A 359 -107.75 52.32 -66.24
N LYS A 360 -107.68 51.28 -65.43
CA LYS A 360 -108.72 50.25 -65.38
C LYS A 360 -110.00 50.88 -64.82
N LYS A 361 -111.16 50.34 -65.18
CA LYS A 361 -112.49 50.86 -64.77
C LYS A 361 -112.59 51.11 -63.26
N ASP A 362 -111.93 50.29 -62.46
CA ASP A 362 -111.99 50.36 -61.00
C ASP A 362 -111.08 51.47 -60.43
N GLU A 363 -110.05 51.89 -61.17
CA GLU A 363 -109.10 52.95 -60.77
C GLU A 363 -109.59 54.36 -61.18
N VAL A 364 -110.53 54.45 -62.14
CA VAL A 364 -111.08 55.73 -62.62
C VAL A 364 -111.81 56.51 -61.53
N ASN A 365 -112.43 55.82 -60.57
CA ASN A 365 -113.18 56.46 -59.48
C ASN A 365 -112.27 57.01 -58.38
N GLU A 366 -111.03 56.53 -58.29
CA GLU A 366 -110.06 56.91 -57.24
C GLU A 366 -108.92 57.80 -57.77
N ALA A 367 -108.81 57.96 -59.09
CA ALA A 367 -107.78 58.77 -59.71
C ALA A 367 -108.01 60.27 -59.48
N ASN A 368 -107.01 60.94 -58.88
CA ASN A 368 -106.98 62.39 -58.77
C ASN A 368 -106.92 63.02 -60.17
N ALA A 369 -107.91 63.83 -60.53
CA ALA A 369 -108.03 64.44 -61.85
C ALA A 369 -106.80 65.28 -62.25
N GLY A 370 -106.02 65.80 -61.29
CA GLY A 370 -104.78 66.54 -61.54
C GLY A 370 -103.54 65.66 -61.81
N ALA A 371 -103.62 64.35 -61.59
CA ALA A 371 -102.54 63.39 -61.83
C ALA A 371 -102.65 62.68 -63.20
N LEU A 372 -103.68 63.00 -63.99
CA LEU A 372 -103.89 62.47 -65.33
C LEU A 372 -103.51 63.49 -66.38
N SER A 373 -102.74 63.06 -67.37
CA SER A 373 -102.39 63.86 -68.53
C SER A 373 -103.46 63.70 -69.61
N GLU A 374 -103.84 64.80 -70.27
CA GLU A 374 -104.66 64.76 -71.47
C GLU A 374 -103.76 64.78 -72.70
N ILE A 375 -103.83 63.73 -73.51
CA ILE A 375 -103.18 63.65 -74.80
C ILE A 375 -104.24 63.95 -75.86
N SER A 376 -104.07 65.07 -76.57
CA SER A 376 -104.88 65.43 -77.72
C SER A 376 -104.11 65.08 -79.00
N ILE A 377 -104.66 64.17 -79.82
CA ILE A 377 -104.06 63.76 -81.09
C ILE A 377 -105.04 64.06 -82.21
N ASP A 378 -104.57 64.81 -83.20
CA ASP A 378 -105.33 65.18 -84.39
C ASP A 378 -104.84 64.39 -85.61
N PHE A 379 -105.76 63.73 -86.31
CA PHE A 379 -105.51 62.98 -87.54
C PHE A 379 -106.17 63.69 -88.73
N PRO A 380 -105.47 64.60 -89.45
CA PRO A 380 -106.03 65.37 -90.55
C PRO A 380 -106.35 64.53 -91.80
N SER A 381 -107.22 65.03 -92.68
CA SER A 381 -107.64 64.41 -93.94
C SER A 381 -106.79 64.87 -95.14
N GLU A 382 -106.71 64.05 -96.19
CA GLU A 382 -105.80 64.26 -97.33
C GLU A 382 -106.08 65.53 -98.17
N ASP A 383 -107.30 66.08 -98.12
CA ASP A 383 -107.66 67.27 -98.92
C ASP A 383 -107.17 68.60 -98.30
N ASP A 384 -106.83 68.62 -97.00
CA ASP A 384 -106.36 69.82 -96.28
C ASP A 384 -104.83 70.02 -96.35
N LYS A 385 -104.10 69.12 -97.03
CA LYS A 385 -102.64 69.24 -97.23
C LYS A 385 -102.23 70.24 -98.33
N GLN A 386 -103.16 70.93 -98.99
CA GLN A 386 -102.87 71.87 -100.11
C GLN A 386 -103.29 73.33 -99.87
N ALA A 387 -103.60 73.73 -98.63
CA ALA A 387 -103.96 75.13 -98.28
C ALA A 387 -102.95 75.86 -97.38
N ALA A 388 -101.71 75.39 -97.28
CA ALA A 388 -100.64 76.02 -96.48
C ALA A 388 -99.35 76.26 -97.28
N GLU A 389 -99.47 76.76 -98.51
CA GLU A 389 -98.30 77.12 -99.33
C GLU A 389 -98.62 78.31 -100.25
N ARG A 390 -98.70 79.55 -99.73
CA ARG A 390 -98.63 80.80 -100.54
C ARG A 390 -98.00 82.00 -99.83
N GLN A 391 -97.00 82.55 -100.52
CA GLN A 391 -96.41 83.91 -100.48
C GLN A 391 -95.48 84.28 -99.32
N ARG A 392 -94.20 83.93 -99.52
CA ARG A 392 -93.05 84.39 -98.76
C ARG A 392 -92.36 85.54 -99.52
N LEU A 393 -92.20 86.71 -98.89
CA LEU A 393 -91.50 87.88 -99.45
C LEU A 393 -90.40 88.37 -98.48
N PRO A 394 -89.29 88.93 -98.97
CA PRO A 394 -88.16 89.33 -98.14
C PRO A 394 -88.43 90.60 -97.32
N ALA A 395 -87.90 90.65 -96.10
CA ALA A 395 -88.08 91.77 -95.16
C ALA A 395 -87.60 93.14 -95.73
N PRO A 396 -88.44 94.20 -95.73
CA PRO A 396 -88.06 95.52 -96.23
C PRO A 396 -86.99 96.19 -95.34
N ARG A 397 -86.09 96.96 -95.95
CA ARG A 397 -85.03 97.71 -95.24
C ARG A 397 -85.59 99.01 -94.64
N LEU A 398 -85.52 99.13 -93.32
CA LEU A 398 -86.06 100.24 -92.51
C LEU A 398 -84.98 101.05 -91.77
N ILE A 399 -83.72 100.58 -91.75
CA ILE A 399 -82.58 101.27 -91.13
C ILE A 399 -82.42 102.68 -91.73
N GLY A 400 -82.32 103.70 -90.87
CA GLY A 400 -82.17 105.11 -91.26
C GLY A 400 -83.47 105.86 -91.57
N TYR A 401 -84.64 105.22 -91.46
CA TYR A 401 -85.93 105.92 -91.50
C TYR A 401 -86.33 106.44 -90.12
N THR A 402 -87.11 107.53 -90.09
CA THR A 402 -87.82 107.95 -88.88
C THR A 402 -88.96 106.98 -88.56
N GLU A 403 -89.40 106.91 -87.31
CA GLU A 403 -90.46 105.99 -86.89
C GLU A 403 -91.70 106.03 -87.81
N THR A 404 -92.16 107.24 -88.11
CA THR A 404 -93.33 107.46 -88.97
C THR A 404 -93.12 106.90 -90.38
N MET A 405 -91.91 107.02 -90.93
CA MET A 405 -91.56 106.49 -92.24
C MET A 405 -91.39 104.97 -92.22
N ALA A 406 -90.79 104.41 -91.16
CA ALA A 406 -90.68 102.96 -90.99
C ALA A 406 -92.08 102.32 -90.92
N ARG A 407 -92.97 102.90 -90.10
CA ARG A 407 -94.36 102.42 -89.94
C ARG A 407 -95.14 102.51 -91.24
N ARG A 408 -94.98 103.59 -92.00
CA ARG A 408 -95.62 103.76 -93.32
C ARG A 408 -95.03 102.83 -94.39
N LYS A 409 -93.77 102.40 -94.28
CA LYS A 409 -93.13 101.52 -95.27
C LYS A 409 -93.47 100.05 -95.08
N VAL A 410 -93.79 99.62 -93.86
CA VAL A 410 -94.25 98.24 -93.58
C VAL A 410 -95.75 98.04 -93.80
N GLN A 411 -96.55 99.11 -93.68
CA GLN A 411 -98.02 99.05 -93.82
C GLN A 411 -98.53 98.43 -95.14
N PRO A 412 -97.95 98.69 -96.33
CA PRO A 412 -98.38 98.05 -97.58
C PRO A 412 -98.08 96.54 -97.63
N PHE A 413 -97.16 96.05 -96.81
CA PHE A 413 -96.77 94.64 -96.74
C PHE A 413 -97.53 93.87 -95.65
N GLY A 414 -98.46 94.52 -94.92
CA GLY A 414 -99.23 93.88 -93.85
C GLY A 414 -98.40 93.48 -92.62
N LEU A 415 -97.20 94.03 -92.46
CA LEU A 415 -96.30 93.71 -91.35
C LEU A 415 -96.53 94.65 -90.16
N ASN A 416 -96.41 94.11 -88.94
CA ASN A 416 -96.53 94.87 -87.71
C ASN A 416 -95.17 95.47 -87.32
N LEU A 417 -95.14 96.74 -86.90
CA LEU A 417 -93.92 97.41 -86.45
C LEU A 417 -93.93 97.53 -84.93
N ASP A 418 -92.97 96.88 -84.28
CA ASP A 418 -92.68 97.08 -82.86
C ASP A 418 -91.46 98.01 -82.71
N VAL A 419 -91.56 99.03 -81.85
CA VAL A 419 -90.58 100.12 -81.78
C VAL A 419 -90.00 100.17 -80.35
N ALA A 420 -88.69 99.99 -80.24
CA ALA A 420 -87.95 100.14 -78.99
C ALA A 420 -87.03 101.36 -79.06
N TYR A 421 -87.05 102.23 -78.05
CA TYR A 421 -86.15 103.38 -78.01
C TYR A 421 -84.87 103.04 -77.26
N GLN A 422 -83.72 103.35 -77.85
CA GLN A 422 -82.40 103.14 -77.26
C GLN A 422 -81.72 104.50 -77.06
N VAL A 423 -81.27 104.77 -75.84
CA VAL A 423 -80.57 106.02 -75.50
C VAL A 423 -79.17 106.01 -76.11
N VAL A 424 -78.82 107.08 -76.83
CA VAL A 424 -77.51 107.26 -77.46
C VAL A 424 -76.75 108.31 -76.66
N PRO A 425 -75.63 107.96 -75.98
CA PRO A 425 -74.87 108.89 -75.13
C PRO A 425 -74.29 110.08 -75.91
N ASP A 426 -74.35 111.28 -75.33
CA ASP A 426 -73.82 112.51 -75.92
C ASP A 426 -72.29 112.44 -76.02
N GLY A 427 -71.78 112.28 -77.24
CA GLY A 427 -70.34 112.18 -77.52
C GLY A 427 -69.99 111.90 -78.98
N ASP A 428 -70.84 111.20 -79.73
CA ASP A 428 -70.69 111.01 -81.19
C ASP A 428 -72.04 110.65 -81.84
N ALA A 429 -73.11 111.34 -81.42
CA ALA A 429 -74.34 111.44 -82.20
C ALA A 429 -74.08 112.36 -83.40
N GLY A 430 -73.44 111.81 -84.43
CA GLY A 430 -73.35 112.44 -85.75
C GLY A 430 -74.76 112.85 -86.20
N GLU A 431 -74.91 114.15 -86.43
CA GLU A 431 -76.14 114.84 -86.79
C GLU A 431 -77.02 113.98 -87.73
N GLY A 432 -78.13 113.48 -87.20
CA GLY A 432 -79.15 112.77 -87.98
C GLY A 432 -79.59 111.41 -87.44
N MET A 433 -78.89 110.80 -86.48
CA MET A 433 -79.22 109.45 -85.98
C MET A 433 -80.27 109.40 -84.85
N VAL A 434 -80.50 110.51 -84.15
CA VAL A 434 -81.57 110.62 -83.15
C VAL A 434 -82.93 110.70 -83.86
N GLY A 435 -83.89 109.88 -83.43
CA GLY A 435 -85.21 109.77 -84.04
C GLY A 435 -85.28 108.87 -85.28
N ARG A 436 -84.19 108.17 -85.63
CA ARG A 436 -84.13 107.21 -86.75
C ARG A 436 -83.84 105.77 -86.29
N VAL A 437 -84.25 104.80 -87.09
CA VAL A 437 -84.02 103.37 -86.86
C VAL A 437 -82.53 103.04 -87.00
N LEU A 438 -81.93 102.58 -85.91
CA LEU A 438 -80.54 102.13 -85.83
C LEU A 438 -80.40 100.67 -86.26
N ARG A 439 -81.37 99.83 -85.89
CA ARG A 439 -81.37 98.38 -86.14
C ARG A 439 -82.77 97.84 -86.32
N GLN A 440 -82.93 96.79 -87.11
CA GLN A 440 -84.18 96.04 -87.26
C GLN A 440 -83.95 94.54 -87.03
N ILE A 441 -84.97 93.82 -86.60
CA ILE A 441 -85.00 92.35 -86.59
C ILE A 441 -86.33 91.88 -87.18
N PRO A 442 -86.34 90.94 -88.15
CA PRO A 442 -85.18 90.33 -88.79
C PRO A 442 -84.41 91.31 -89.68
N ASP A 443 -83.14 90.98 -89.94
CA ASP A 443 -82.26 91.81 -90.77
C ASP A 443 -82.80 91.97 -92.19
N ALA A 444 -82.60 93.14 -92.77
CA ALA A 444 -83.13 93.46 -94.10
C ALA A 444 -82.59 92.47 -95.15
N GLY A 445 -83.51 91.81 -95.87
CA GLY A 445 -83.18 90.80 -96.88
C GLY A 445 -82.95 89.37 -96.37
N ASN A 446 -82.85 89.13 -95.05
CA ASN A 446 -82.71 87.81 -94.47
C ASN A 446 -83.97 87.41 -93.70
N GLY A 447 -84.73 86.48 -94.27
CA GLY A 447 -85.93 85.92 -93.65
C GLY A 447 -87.16 86.14 -94.51
N GLU A 448 -87.85 85.03 -94.79
CA GLU A 448 -89.13 84.99 -95.47
C GLU A 448 -90.23 85.33 -94.46
N LEU A 449 -90.82 86.53 -94.59
CA LEU A 449 -91.82 87.02 -93.63
C LEU A 449 -93.24 86.85 -94.18
N GLU A 450 -94.14 86.38 -93.32
CA GLU A 450 -95.57 86.24 -93.61
C GLU A 450 -96.34 87.51 -93.21
N SER A 451 -97.46 87.80 -93.87
CA SER A 451 -98.34 88.92 -93.51
C SER A 451 -98.81 88.79 -92.05
N GLY A 452 -98.68 89.86 -91.26
CA GLY A 452 -98.92 89.86 -89.81
C GLY A 452 -97.68 89.61 -88.95
N SER A 453 -96.56 89.18 -89.55
CA SER A 453 -95.27 89.08 -88.83
C SER A 453 -94.83 90.43 -88.30
N THR A 454 -94.17 90.42 -87.14
CA THR A 454 -93.71 91.64 -86.47
C THR A 454 -92.24 91.89 -86.76
N ILE A 455 -91.91 93.09 -87.27
CA ILE A 455 -90.52 93.58 -87.37
C ILE A 455 -90.30 94.55 -86.22
N THR A 456 -89.27 94.28 -85.41
CA THR A 456 -88.88 95.15 -84.29
C THR A 456 -87.77 96.09 -84.75
N VAL A 457 -87.96 97.40 -84.59
CA VAL A 457 -86.98 98.44 -84.90
C VAL A 457 -86.53 99.19 -83.65
N PHE A 458 -85.23 99.47 -83.57
CA PHE A 458 -84.60 100.19 -82.45
C PHE A 458 -84.30 101.62 -82.87
N ILE A 459 -84.89 102.63 -82.22
CA ILE A 459 -84.77 104.05 -82.58
C ILE A 459 -83.92 104.80 -81.55
N GLY A 460 -82.97 105.60 -82.03
CA GLY A 460 -82.09 106.40 -81.16
C GLY A 460 -82.82 107.56 -80.47
N LYS A 461 -82.63 107.74 -79.16
CA LYS A 461 -83.19 108.86 -78.37
C LYS A 461 -82.05 109.66 -77.70
N ALA A 462 -82.09 111.00 -77.79
CA ALA A 462 -81.11 111.90 -77.15
C ALA A 462 -81.36 112.09 -75.65
N VAL A 463 -80.30 112.36 -74.87
CA VAL A 463 -80.31 112.58 -73.41
C VAL A 463 -80.73 114.03 -73.10
N SER A 464 -81.55 114.26 -72.06
CA SER A 464 -82.06 115.61 -71.70
C SER A 464 -81.71 116.02 -70.26
N ALA A 465 -81.22 117.26 -70.07
CA ALA A 465 -80.65 117.85 -68.86
C ALA A 465 -81.60 118.17 -67.68
N ALA A 466 -82.52 117.26 -67.36
CA ALA A 466 -83.11 117.13 -66.03
C ALA A 466 -82.77 115.77 -65.36
N GLU A 467 -82.12 114.88 -66.10
CA GLU A 467 -81.48 113.63 -65.65
C GLU A 467 -80.33 113.32 -66.64
N ALA A 468 -79.44 114.30 -66.87
CA ALA A 468 -78.29 114.12 -67.77
C ALA A 468 -77.14 113.38 -67.06
#